data_AF-A0A832R6V9-F1
#
_entry.id   AF-A0A832R6V9-F1
#
_cell.length_a   1.000
_cell.length_b   1.000
_cell.length_c   1.000
_cell.angle_alpha   90.00
_cell.angle_beta   90.00
_cell.angle_gamma   90.00
#
_symmetry.space_group_name_H-M   'P 1'
#
loop_
_entity.id
_entity.type
_entity.pdbx_description
1 polymer ?
#
loop_
_entity_poly.entity_id
_entity_poly.type
_entity_poly.pdbx_seq_one_letter_code
_entity_poly.pdbx_strand_id
1 'polypeptide(L)'
;MTSSLIPERPLLISPTLAATIGLGEAVLLHVISELLLQHPPLYRQQKCWAELDDATLAQALPFWEFPHCMQVLHSLQQLGLVLCEPVRGNSGTRLLAINQVDLRAHRQEAAAPLRPERAEPPRRPAASSSGVATLIPHDWLPDATLLQLCRQRNIPEDFIDRELPGFVLYWRERGKVQYSWQQTFLNWIVPRWEKQR
;
A
#
# COMPACT_ATOMS: atom_id res chain seq x y z
N MET A 1 2.83 26.67 -27.52
CA MET A 1 3.45 27.55 -26.50
C MET A 1 2.35 28.10 -25.60
N THR A 2 1.73 27.25 -24.79
CA THR A 2 0.75 27.63 -23.76
C THR A 2 1.29 27.09 -22.46
N SER A 3 2.34 27.74 -22.00
CA SER A 3 2.96 27.53 -20.70
C SER A 3 1.94 27.98 -19.66
N SER A 4 1.09 27.05 -19.23
CA SER A 4 0.13 27.31 -18.16
C SER A 4 0.95 27.54 -16.88
N LEU A 5 0.99 28.80 -16.43
CA LEU A 5 1.70 29.30 -15.25
C LEU A 5 1.10 28.79 -13.92
N ILE A 6 0.41 27.66 -13.94
CA ILE A 6 0.02 26.95 -12.73
C ILE A 6 1.21 26.02 -12.42
N PRO A 7 1.92 26.20 -11.30
CA PRO A 7 3.02 25.32 -10.95
C PRO A 7 2.47 23.89 -10.92
N GLU A 8 3.09 23.01 -11.71
CA GLU A 8 2.88 21.57 -11.61
C GLU A 8 2.92 21.18 -10.12
N ARG A 9 2.02 20.29 -9.70
CA ARG A 9 1.91 19.93 -8.28
C ARG A 9 3.29 19.52 -7.75
N PRO A 10 3.78 20.15 -6.66
CA PRO A 10 5.13 19.87 -6.17
C PRO A 10 5.22 18.40 -5.75
N LEU A 11 6.22 17.70 -6.29
CA LEU A 11 6.47 16.30 -5.96
C LEU A 11 7.06 16.21 -4.55
N LEU A 12 6.33 15.61 -3.62
CA LEU A 12 6.80 15.41 -2.24
C LEU A 12 7.47 14.04 -2.12
N ILE A 13 8.79 14.03 -2.01
CA ILE A 13 9.58 12.81 -1.91
C ILE A 13 10.14 12.67 -0.50
N SER A 14 9.85 11.55 0.16
CA SER A 14 10.48 11.21 1.44
C SER A 14 11.94 10.79 1.20
N PRO A 15 12.93 11.46 1.82
CA PRO A 15 14.32 11.06 1.71
C PRO A 15 14.58 9.64 2.23
N THR A 16 13.83 9.21 3.26
CA THR A 16 13.94 7.86 3.83
C THR A 16 13.41 6.80 2.87
N LEU A 17 12.30 7.09 2.17
CA LEU A 17 11.77 6.19 1.16
C LEU A 17 12.73 6.10 -0.03
N ALA A 18 13.20 7.24 -0.55
CA ALA A 18 14.17 7.31 -1.63
C ALA A 18 15.48 6.57 -1.30
N ALA A 19 15.92 6.60 -0.04
CA ALA A 19 17.07 5.82 0.41
C ALA A 19 16.82 4.29 0.43
N THR A 20 15.56 3.86 0.50
CA THR A 20 15.17 2.43 0.58
C THR A 20 14.93 1.84 -0.80
N ILE A 21 14.24 2.58 -1.67
CA ILE A 21 13.78 2.07 -2.98
C ILE A 21 14.52 2.70 -4.17
N GLY A 22 15.28 3.77 -3.94
CA GLY A 22 15.89 4.60 -4.97
C GLY A 22 15.10 5.89 -5.22
N LEU A 23 15.81 6.95 -5.63
CA LEU A 23 15.21 8.25 -5.91
C LEU A 23 14.27 8.18 -7.12
N GLY A 24 14.69 7.51 -8.20
CA GLY A 24 13.86 7.35 -9.39
C GLY A 24 12.58 6.61 -9.08
N GLU A 25 12.67 5.52 -8.34
CA GLU A 25 11.54 4.71 -7.90
C GLU A 25 10.56 5.53 -7.05
N ALA A 26 11.08 6.34 -6.11
CA ALA A 26 10.24 7.21 -5.28
C ALA A 26 9.54 8.31 -6.08
N VAL A 27 10.24 8.92 -7.04
CA VAL A 27 9.67 9.92 -7.97
C VAL A 27 8.55 9.29 -8.80
N LEU A 28 8.82 8.15 -9.44
CA LEU A 28 7.87 7.47 -10.32
C LEU A 28 6.64 6.98 -9.55
N LEU A 29 6.84 6.41 -8.36
CA LEU A 29 5.74 5.97 -7.49
C LEU A 29 4.81 7.13 -7.13
N HIS A 30 5.38 8.29 -6.80
CA HIS A 30 4.61 9.48 -6.48
C HIS A 30 3.82 9.99 -7.70
N VAL A 31 4.46 10.06 -8.88
CA VAL A 31 3.78 10.44 -10.13
C VAL A 31 2.65 9.46 -10.47
N ILE A 32 2.88 8.14 -10.38
CA ILE A 32 1.84 7.13 -10.60
C ILE A 32 0.68 7.32 -9.62
N SER A 33 0.97 7.62 -8.34
CA SER A 33 -0.07 7.90 -7.35
C SER A 33 -0.92 9.11 -7.71
N GLU A 34 -0.31 10.17 -8.25
CA GLU A 34 -1.02 11.37 -8.71
C GLU A 34 -1.84 11.08 -9.97
N LEU A 35 -1.29 10.35 -10.94
CA LEU A 35 -2.00 9.96 -12.16
C LEU A 35 -3.19 9.04 -11.83
N LEU A 36 -3.05 8.11 -10.87
CA LEU A 36 -4.14 7.28 -10.36
C LEU A 36 -5.30 8.10 -9.78
N LEU A 37 -5.04 9.28 -9.22
CA LEU A 37 -6.09 10.19 -8.72
C LEU A 37 -6.81 10.94 -9.85
N GLN A 38 -6.18 11.07 -11.02
CA GLN A 38 -6.71 11.80 -12.17
C GLN A 38 -7.50 10.89 -13.12
N HIS A 39 -7.16 9.60 -13.18
CA HIS A 39 -7.83 8.61 -14.01
C HIS A 39 -8.99 7.92 -13.28
N PRO A 40 -10.01 7.41 -14.00
CA PRO A 40 -11.11 6.67 -13.37
C PRO A 40 -10.56 5.41 -12.70
N PRO A 41 -10.78 5.23 -11.39
CA PRO A 41 -10.26 4.07 -10.68
C PRO A 41 -11.04 2.82 -11.09
N LEU A 42 -10.33 1.85 -11.66
CA LEU A 42 -10.80 0.50 -11.94
C LEU A 42 -10.52 -0.38 -10.72
N TYR A 43 -11.55 -0.66 -9.95
CA TYR A 43 -11.42 -1.52 -8.78
C TYR A 43 -11.45 -2.99 -9.19
N ARG A 44 -10.35 -3.70 -8.95
CA ARG A 44 -10.23 -5.12 -9.25
C ARG A 44 -9.39 -5.80 -8.17
N GLN A 45 -9.95 -6.85 -7.56
CA GLN A 45 -9.29 -7.65 -6.50
C GLN A 45 -8.82 -6.78 -5.31
N GLN A 46 -9.68 -5.92 -4.77
CA GLN A 46 -9.36 -5.00 -3.66
C GLN A 46 -8.22 -3.99 -3.95
N LYS A 47 -7.82 -3.82 -5.22
CA LYS A 47 -6.79 -2.88 -5.66
C LYS A 47 -7.37 -1.85 -6.61
N CYS A 48 -6.79 -0.66 -6.60
CA CYS A 48 -7.12 0.43 -7.51
C CYS A 48 -6.19 0.37 -8.71
N TRP A 49 -6.75 0.04 -9.87
CA TRP A 49 -6.07 0.05 -11.16
C TRP A 49 -6.45 1.32 -11.92
N ALA A 50 -5.54 1.87 -12.70
CA ALA A 50 -5.87 2.84 -13.72
C ALA A 50 -5.20 2.47 -15.03
N GLU A 51 -5.90 2.78 -16.11
CA GLU A 51 -5.33 2.74 -17.45
C GLU A 51 -4.45 3.97 -17.62
N LEU A 52 -3.15 3.75 -17.82
CA LEU A 52 -2.20 4.77 -18.17
C LEU A 52 -1.65 4.50 -19.56
N ASP A 53 -1.71 5.52 -20.41
CA ASP A 53 -1.03 5.52 -21.68
C ASP A 53 0.45 5.89 -21.52
N ASP A 54 1.28 5.31 -22.37
CA ASP A 54 2.71 5.58 -22.44
C ASP A 54 3.02 7.05 -22.73
N ALA A 55 2.15 7.70 -23.53
CA ALA A 55 2.24 9.13 -23.80
C ALA A 55 1.99 9.98 -22.55
N THR A 56 1.03 9.58 -21.70
CA THR A 56 0.72 10.27 -20.44
C THR A 56 1.88 10.15 -19.46
N LEU A 57 2.50 8.96 -19.37
CA LEU A 57 3.65 8.75 -18.52
C LEU A 57 4.87 9.55 -18.99
N ALA A 58 5.11 9.61 -20.30
CA ALA A 58 6.19 10.42 -20.88
C ALA A 58 5.96 11.94 -20.68
N GLN A 59 4.70 12.40 -20.72
CA GLN A 59 4.35 13.79 -20.44
C GLN A 59 4.50 14.16 -18.96
N ALA A 60 4.25 13.24 -18.04
CA ALA A 60 4.37 13.48 -16.61
C ALA A 60 5.83 13.60 -16.14
N LEU A 61 6.77 12.98 -16.86
CA LEU A 61 8.20 12.96 -16.54
C LEU A 61 9.02 13.35 -17.78
N PRO A 62 8.90 14.59 -18.29
CA PRO A 62 9.54 15.00 -19.55
C PRO A 62 11.07 15.10 -19.45
N PHE A 63 11.61 15.01 -18.23
CA PHE A 63 13.06 15.01 -17.96
C PHE A 63 13.69 13.61 -18.00
N TRP A 64 12.89 12.55 -18.12
CA TRP A 64 13.38 11.18 -18.30
C TRP A 64 13.15 10.69 -19.71
N GLU A 65 14.09 9.91 -20.23
CA GLU A 65 13.87 9.17 -21.47
C GLU A 65 12.87 8.04 -21.23
N PHE A 66 12.03 7.75 -22.23
CA PHE A 66 11.05 6.66 -22.16
C PHE A 66 11.63 5.30 -21.72
N PRO A 67 12.80 4.85 -22.22
CA PRO A 67 13.41 3.60 -21.76
C PRO A 67 13.76 3.63 -20.26
N HIS A 68 14.19 4.78 -19.74
CA HIS A 68 14.51 4.96 -18.33
C HIS A 68 13.25 4.89 -17.47
N CYS A 69 12.16 5.55 -17.87
CA CYS A 69 10.85 5.44 -17.20
C CYS A 69 10.40 3.98 -17.08
N MET A 70 10.54 3.21 -18.17
CA MET A 70 10.18 1.79 -18.18
C MET A 70 11.07 0.95 -17.28
N GLN A 71 12.37 1.25 -17.21
CA GLN A 71 13.30 0.56 -16.32
C GLN A 71 12.96 0.81 -14.85
N VAL A 72 12.69 2.05 -14.46
CA VAL A 72 12.28 2.41 -13.09
C VAL A 72 10.92 1.80 -12.75
N LEU A 73 9.98 1.77 -13.70
CA LEU A 73 8.69 1.09 -13.53
C LEU A 73 8.88 -0.41 -13.26
N HIS A 74 9.79 -1.05 -14.00
CA HIS A 74 10.13 -2.45 -13.79
C HIS A 74 10.79 -2.67 -12.42
N SER A 75 11.68 -1.79 -11.99
CA SER A 75 12.27 -1.79 -10.64
C SER A 75 11.18 -1.76 -9.56
N LEU A 76 10.20 -0.85 -9.68
CA LEU A 76 9.05 -0.76 -8.78
C LEU A 76 8.18 -2.03 -8.77
N GLN A 77 8.06 -2.72 -9.89
CA GLN A 77 7.37 -4.01 -9.97
C GLN A 77 8.15 -5.12 -9.25
N GLN A 78 9.48 -5.17 -9.42
CA GLN A 78 10.34 -6.13 -8.72
C GLN A 78 10.31 -5.92 -7.20
N LEU A 79 10.23 -4.66 -6.77
CA LEU A 79 10.04 -4.30 -5.36
C LEU A 79 8.63 -4.63 -4.83
N GLY A 80 7.70 -4.98 -5.72
CA GLY A 80 6.31 -5.31 -5.37
C GLY A 80 5.49 -4.12 -4.91
N LEU A 81 5.88 -2.89 -5.28
CA LEU A 81 5.16 -1.65 -4.93
C LEU A 81 4.10 -1.29 -5.96
N VAL A 82 4.32 -1.65 -7.23
CA VAL A 82 3.43 -1.39 -8.35
C VAL A 82 3.18 -2.68 -9.12
N LEU A 83 1.95 -2.86 -9.57
CA LEU A 83 1.51 -3.93 -10.46
C LEU A 83 1.23 -3.33 -11.83
N CYS A 84 1.60 -4.05 -12.88
CA CYS A 84 1.35 -3.65 -14.26
C CYS A 84 0.79 -4.82 -15.05
N GLU A 85 -0.36 -4.60 -15.68
CA GLU A 85 -0.97 -5.53 -16.62
C GLU A 85 -1.03 -4.86 -18.01
N PRO A 86 -0.48 -5.48 -19.07
CA PRO A 86 -0.66 -4.96 -20.42
C PRO A 86 -2.13 -5.12 -20.86
N VAL A 87 -2.75 -4.05 -21.37
CA VAL A 87 -4.12 -4.13 -21.91
C VAL A 87 -4.07 -4.78 -23.30
N ARG A 88 -4.82 -5.87 -23.48
CA ARG A 88 -4.90 -6.55 -24.78
C ARG A 88 -5.70 -5.70 -25.75
N GLY A 89 -5.05 -5.18 -26.79
CA GLY A 89 -5.70 -4.49 -27.91
C GLY A 89 -5.26 -3.05 -28.15
N ASN A 90 -4.50 -2.43 -27.24
CA ASN A 90 -3.91 -1.11 -27.46
C ASN A 90 -2.39 -1.16 -27.27
N SER A 91 -1.63 -0.73 -28.28
CA SER A 91 -0.15 -0.85 -28.32
C SER A 91 0.59 0.15 -27.42
N GLY A 92 -0.11 0.83 -26.50
CA GLY A 92 0.49 1.85 -25.65
C GLY A 92 -0.25 2.10 -24.33
N THR A 93 -1.22 1.26 -23.96
CA THR A 93 -2.00 1.43 -22.72
C THR A 93 -1.73 0.29 -21.77
N ARG A 94 -1.45 0.64 -20.51
CA ARG A 94 -1.11 -0.32 -19.45
C ARG A 94 -1.99 -0.07 -18.24
N LEU A 95 -2.48 -1.14 -17.63
CA LEU A 95 -3.17 -1.07 -16.35
C LEU A 95 -2.13 -1.06 -15.23
N LEU A 96 -2.06 0.04 -14.50
CA LEU A 96 -1.18 0.19 -13.35
C LEU A 96 -1.99 0.21 -12.07
N ALA A 97 -1.53 -0.52 -11.06
CA ALA A 97 -2.05 -0.44 -9.71
C ALA A 97 -0.91 -0.31 -8.70
N ILE A 98 -1.09 0.53 -7.69
CA ILE A 98 -0.20 0.48 -6.52
C ILE A 98 -0.59 -0.78 -5.73
N ASN A 99 0.40 -1.57 -5.31
CA ASN A 99 0.19 -2.80 -4.56
C ASN A 99 -0.19 -2.52 -3.09
N GLN A 100 -1.22 -1.72 -2.91
CA GLN A 100 -1.86 -1.40 -1.65
C GLN A 100 -3.33 -1.74 -1.79
N VAL A 101 -3.91 -2.26 -0.72
CA VAL A 101 -5.36 -2.48 -0.64
C VAL A 101 -6.01 -1.11 -0.61
N ASP A 102 -6.79 -0.78 -1.64
CA ASP A 102 -7.55 0.47 -1.64
C ASP A 102 -8.85 0.25 -0.85
N LEU A 103 -8.96 0.90 0.30
CA LEU A 103 -10.14 0.83 1.15
C LEU A 103 -11.39 1.39 0.46
N ARG A 104 -11.21 2.24 -0.58
CA ARG A 104 -12.30 2.68 -1.46
C ARG A 104 -12.84 1.52 -2.28
N ALA A 105 -11.95 0.65 -2.80
CA ALA A 105 -12.32 -0.60 -3.46
C ALA A 105 -13.14 -1.49 -2.52
N HIS A 106 -12.67 -1.68 -1.28
CA HIS A 106 -13.39 -2.44 -0.25
C HIS A 106 -14.79 -1.86 0.03
N ARG A 107 -14.93 -0.53 0.05
CA ARG A 107 -16.24 0.12 0.21
C ARG A 107 -17.13 -0.04 -1.02
N GLN A 108 -16.59 -0.01 -2.23
CA GLN A 108 -17.34 -0.18 -3.48
C GLN A 108 -17.73 -1.64 -3.75
N GLU A 109 -16.88 -2.62 -3.43
CA GLU A 109 -17.24 -4.04 -3.42
C GLU A 109 -18.31 -4.34 -2.36
N ALA A 110 -18.20 -3.73 -1.16
CA ALA A 110 -19.25 -3.82 -0.14
C ALA A 110 -20.54 -3.03 -0.49
N ALA A 111 -20.47 -2.10 -1.45
CA ALA A 111 -21.60 -1.29 -1.91
C ALA A 111 -22.20 -1.78 -3.24
N ALA A 112 -21.81 -2.95 -3.74
CA ALA A 112 -22.58 -3.63 -4.79
C ALA A 112 -24.04 -3.77 -4.32
N PRO A 113 -25.06 -3.52 -5.15
CA PRO A 113 -26.44 -3.37 -4.68
C PRO A 113 -26.90 -4.66 -4.03
N LEU A 114 -27.04 -4.61 -2.71
CA LEU A 114 -27.69 -5.63 -1.91
C LEU A 114 -29.08 -5.85 -2.51
N ARG A 115 -29.30 -7.04 -3.08
CA ARG A 115 -30.65 -7.61 -3.14
C ARG A 115 -31.22 -7.55 -1.71
N PRO A 116 -32.49 -7.17 -1.54
CA PRO A 116 -33.04 -6.94 -0.22
C PRO A 116 -33.30 -8.29 0.45
N GLU A 117 -32.32 -8.83 1.15
CA GLU A 117 -32.55 -9.94 2.07
C GLU A 117 -32.33 -9.45 3.50
N ARG A 118 -33.46 -9.03 4.08
CA ARG A 118 -33.88 -9.12 5.48
C ARG A 118 -32.87 -8.69 6.57
N ALA A 119 -33.29 -7.61 7.24
CA ALA A 119 -32.68 -7.00 8.42
C ALA A 119 -32.30 -7.97 9.56
N GLU A 120 -31.11 -7.75 10.13
CA GLU A 120 -30.81 -8.03 11.53
C GLU A 120 -29.78 -7.00 12.05
N PRO A 121 -30.03 -6.27 13.17
CA PRO A 121 -29.04 -5.38 13.82
C PRO A 121 -28.44 -6.05 15.06
N PRO A 122 -27.52 -5.43 15.82
CA PRO A 122 -26.40 -4.55 15.47
C PRO A 122 -25.07 -5.05 16.11
N ARG A 123 -23.91 -4.90 15.46
CA ARG A 123 -22.62 -4.87 16.19
C ARG A 123 -21.67 -3.81 15.63
N ARG A 124 -21.62 -2.67 16.31
CA ARG A 124 -20.42 -1.83 16.48
C ARG A 124 -19.73 -2.29 17.78
N PRO A 125 -18.41 -2.07 18.02
CA PRO A 125 -17.62 -0.87 17.68
C PRO A 125 -16.25 -1.19 17.03
N ALA A 126 -15.78 -0.40 16.06
CA ALA A 126 -14.87 0.75 16.18
C ALA A 126 -13.46 0.45 15.67
N ALA A 127 -13.00 1.35 14.80
CA ALA A 127 -11.63 1.74 14.50
C ALA A 127 -10.62 0.65 14.09
N SER A 128 -10.62 0.31 12.80
CA SER A 128 -9.37 -0.05 12.10
C SER A 128 -8.87 1.17 11.34
N SER A 129 -7.95 1.89 11.99
CA SER A 129 -7.22 3.04 11.45
C SER A 129 -6.37 2.58 10.27
N SER A 130 -6.86 2.79 9.06
CA SER A 130 -6.06 2.64 7.85
C SER A 130 -5.85 4.01 7.21
N GLY A 131 -4.58 4.36 6.99
CA GLY A 131 -4.18 5.45 6.11
C GLY A 131 -3.35 6.58 6.71
N VAL A 132 -3.01 6.54 8.01
CA VAL A 132 -2.10 7.52 8.63
C VAL A 132 -0.94 6.77 9.28
N ALA A 133 0.29 7.25 9.11
CA ALA A 133 1.42 6.76 9.90
C ALA A 133 1.07 6.99 11.38
N THR A 134 0.63 5.93 12.05
CA THR A 134 0.04 6.05 13.39
C THR A 134 1.08 5.56 14.39
N LEU A 135 1.20 6.24 15.52
CA LEU A 135 1.93 5.71 16.69
C LEU A 135 1.24 4.41 17.15
N ILE A 136 2.00 3.49 17.74
CA ILE A 136 1.42 2.24 18.22
C ILE A 136 0.37 2.54 19.30
N PRO A 137 -0.89 2.09 19.14
CA PRO A 137 -1.90 2.29 20.17
C PRO A 137 -1.57 1.47 21.42
N HIS A 138 -1.98 1.96 22.59
CA HIS A 138 -1.73 1.31 23.88
C HIS A 138 -2.34 -0.11 23.95
N ASP A 139 -3.51 -0.27 23.33
CA ASP A 139 -4.27 -1.52 23.31
C ASP A 139 -4.13 -2.22 21.95
N TRP A 140 -2.95 -2.10 21.32
CA TRP A 140 -2.71 -2.73 20.03
C TRP A 140 -2.79 -4.24 20.17
N LEU A 141 -3.66 -4.85 19.36
CA LEU A 141 -3.88 -6.29 19.31
C LEU A 141 -3.63 -6.81 17.89
N PRO A 142 -3.04 -8.01 17.75
CA PRO A 142 -2.87 -8.64 16.45
C PRO A 142 -4.24 -8.96 15.86
N ASP A 143 -4.43 -8.59 14.60
CA ASP A 143 -5.66 -8.90 13.88
C ASP A 143 -5.76 -10.41 13.59
N ALA A 144 -6.96 -10.93 13.38
CA ALA A 144 -7.21 -12.34 13.08
C ALA A 144 -6.41 -12.82 11.86
N THR A 145 -6.21 -11.93 10.89
CA THR A 145 -5.37 -12.16 9.70
C THR A 145 -3.90 -12.40 10.06
N LEU A 146 -3.36 -11.65 11.04
CA LEU A 146 -1.98 -11.79 11.49
C LEU A 146 -1.79 -13.09 12.28
N LEU A 147 -2.74 -13.42 13.17
CA LEU A 147 -2.73 -14.68 13.92
C LEU A 147 -2.73 -15.88 12.97
N GLN A 148 -3.54 -15.85 11.92
CA GLN A 148 -3.58 -16.91 10.91
C GLN A 148 -2.24 -17.05 10.18
N LEU A 149 -1.56 -15.94 9.89
CA LEU A 149 -0.25 -15.93 9.22
C LEU A 149 0.87 -16.44 10.13
N CYS A 150 0.81 -16.12 11.43
CA CYS A 150 1.71 -16.69 12.44
C CYS A 150 1.52 -18.21 12.57
N ARG A 151 0.27 -18.69 12.60
CA ARG A 151 -0.04 -20.13 12.62
C ARG A 151 0.53 -20.86 11.39
N GLN A 152 0.43 -20.26 10.20
CA GLN A 152 1.03 -20.83 8.98
C GLN A 152 2.56 -20.96 9.08
N ARG A 153 3.21 -20.10 9.87
CA ARG A 153 4.65 -20.16 10.16
C ARG A 153 5.00 -21.02 11.39
N ASN A 154 4.03 -21.79 11.88
CA ASN A 154 4.20 -22.66 13.04
C ASN A 154 4.54 -21.89 14.33
N ILE A 155 4.09 -20.63 14.44
CA ILE A 155 4.23 -19.80 15.63
C ILE A 155 2.97 -19.99 16.49
N PRO A 156 3.08 -20.52 17.73
CA PRO A 156 1.92 -20.72 18.59
C PRO A 156 1.40 -19.39 19.15
N GLU A 157 0.09 -19.31 19.39
CA GLU A 157 -0.56 -18.08 19.88
C GLU A 157 -0.07 -17.69 21.28
N ASP A 158 0.25 -18.66 22.14
CA ASP A 158 0.87 -18.41 23.45
C ASP A 158 2.20 -17.63 23.34
N PHE A 159 2.95 -17.80 22.25
CA PHE A 159 4.19 -17.06 22.03
C PHE A 159 3.91 -15.62 21.61
N ILE A 160 2.87 -15.44 20.78
CA ILE A 160 2.38 -14.13 20.34
C ILE A 160 1.93 -13.32 21.54
N ASP A 161 1.09 -13.89 22.41
CA ASP A 161 0.57 -13.23 23.61
C ASP A 161 1.65 -12.85 24.62
N ARG A 162 2.75 -13.61 24.71
CA ARG A 162 3.90 -13.30 25.56
C ARG A 162 4.75 -12.15 25.03
N GLU A 163 4.93 -12.08 23.72
CA GLU A 163 5.79 -11.09 23.07
C GLU A 163 5.04 -9.77 22.76
N LEU A 164 3.71 -9.81 22.69
CA LEU A 164 2.83 -8.66 22.45
C LEU A 164 3.09 -7.46 23.38
N PRO A 165 3.12 -7.61 24.72
CA PRO A 165 3.34 -6.48 25.63
C PRO A 165 4.74 -5.89 25.47
N GLY A 166 5.73 -6.73 25.20
CA GLY A 166 7.12 -6.30 24.95
C GLY A 166 7.26 -5.50 23.66
N PHE A 167 6.55 -5.89 22.61
CA PHE A 167 6.49 -5.13 21.36
C PHE A 167 5.87 -3.75 21.56
N VAL A 168 4.71 -3.69 22.23
CA VAL A 168 3.99 -2.43 22.47
C VAL A 168 4.86 -1.47 23.27
N LEU A 169 5.52 -1.95 24.33
CA LEU A 169 6.43 -1.14 25.14
C LEU A 169 7.62 -0.61 24.32
N TYR A 170 8.29 -1.49 23.57
CA TYR A 170 9.48 -1.16 22.79
C TYR A 170 9.21 -0.08 21.73
N TRP A 171 8.12 -0.23 20.98
CA TRP A 171 7.78 0.72 19.91
C TRP A 171 7.19 2.02 20.45
N ARG A 172 6.57 1.99 21.63
CA ARG A 172 6.12 3.18 22.33
C ARG A 172 7.28 4.05 22.81
N GLU A 173 8.32 3.46 23.40
CA GLU A 173 9.54 4.20 23.79
C GLU A 173 10.26 4.81 22.59
N ARG A 174 10.22 4.13 21.43
CA ARG A 174 10.82 4.60 20.19
C ARG A 174 10.07 5.74 19.51
N GLY A 175 8.78 5.95 19.81
CA GLY A 175 7.97 7.06 19.28
C GLY A 175 7.87 7.10 17.75
N LYS A 176 8.09 5.97 17.05
CA LYS A 176 8.07 5.92 15.58
C LYS A 176 6.65 5.68 15.07
N VAL A 177 6.26 6.45 14.06
CA VAL A 177 5.02 6.24 13.31
C VAL A 177 5.23 5.17 12.26
N GLN A 178 4.33 4.19 12.18
CA GLN A 178 4.37 3.14 11.17
C GLN A 178 3.04 3.04 10.45
N TYR A 179 3.11 2.65 9.17
CA TYR A 179 1.94 2.48 8.30
C TYR A 179 1.24 1.13 8.51
N SER A 180 1.96 0.13 9.04
CA SER A 180 1.41 -1.18 9.38
C SER A 180 2.15 -1.78 10.58
N TRP A 181 1.49 -1.75 11.74
CA TRP A 181 1.98 -2.37 12.96
C TRP A 181 1.98 -3.90 12.87
N GLN A 182 1.09 -4.45 12.06
CA GLN A 182 0.90 -5.87 11.80
C GLN A 182 2.12 -6.45 11.05
N GLN A 183 2.55 -5.79 9.96
CA GLN A 183 3.76 -6.19 9.24
C GLN A 183 5.01 -6.04 10.11
N THR A 184 5.06 -4.95 10.89
CA THR A 184 6.19 -4.66 11.81
C THR A 184 6.29 -5.71 12.91
N PHE A 185 5.15 -6.13 13.46
CA PHE A 185 5.08 -7.19 14.48
C PHE A 185 5.51 -8.54 13.92
N LEU A 186 5.07 -8.91 12.71
CA LEU A 186 5.50 -10.13 12.04
C LEU A 186 7.02 -10.17 11.85
N ASN A 187 7.62 -9.08 11.35
CA ASN A 187 9.07 -8.99 11.18
C ASN A 187 9.84 -8.98 12.50
N TRP A 188 9.18 -8.65 13.61
CA TRP A 188 9.78 -8.67 14.95
C TRP A 188 9.68 -10.04 15.62
N ILE A 189 8.55 -10.73 15.47
CA ILE A 189 8.30 -12.02 16.13
C ILE A 189 8.94 -13.21 15.41
N VAL A 190 9.01 -13.20 14.07
CA VAL A 190 9.61 -14.28 13.26
C VAL A 190 11.06 -14.59 13.67
N PRO A 191 12.00 -13.62 13.67
CA PRO A 191 13.39 -13.91 14.06
C PRO A 191 13.54 -14.25 15.55
N ARG A 192 12.58 -13.85 16.40
CA ARG A 192 12.54 -14.19 17.83
C ARG A 192 12.13 -15.64 18.05
N TRP A 193 11.10 -16.07 17.32
CA TRP A 193 10.66 -17.45 17.30
C TRP A 193 11.75 -18.39 16.78
N GLU A 194 12.42 -18.03 15.69
CA GLU A 194 13.54 -18.81 15.14
C GLU A 194 14.73 -18.94 16.11
N LYS A 195 14.92 -17.97 17.02
CA LYS A 195 15.95 -18.04 18.07
C LYS A 195 15.56 -18.88 19.27
N GLN A 196 14.26 -19.06 19.51
CA GLN A 196 13.74 -19.75 20.68
C GLN A 196 13.32 -21.19 20.39
N ARG A 197 13.23 -21.53 19.10
CA ARG A 197 13.09 -22.90 18.57
C ARG A 197 14.45 -23.61 18.56
#